data_AF-A0A1V5KKH8-F1
#
_entry.id   AF-A0A1V5KKH8-F1
#
_cell.length_a   1.000
_cell.length_b   1.000
_cell.length_c   1.000
_cell.angle_alpha   90.00
_cell.angle_beta   90.00
_cell.angle_gamma   90.00
#
_symmetry.space_group_name_H-M   'P 1'
#
loop_
_entity.id
_entity.type
_entity.pdbx_description
1 polymer ?
#
loop_
_entity_poly.entity_id
_entity_poly.type
_entity_poly.pdbx_seq_one_letter_code
_entity_poly.pdbx_strand_id
1 'polypeptide(L)'
;MSVDVLSSLDTLVIPKILDYASLGLYAAVLVPAQLFNILARAAKYVWVPEFGRNERTRFRLLTVGVTLTAVLLALFLAVSAEPLLHLLYKGKYDAGAPLLKILAVAGVFRLMYSLSSSLIVGRLGSKALVAHLRYTIFSMILYFFLLTGLLATQGVVGAAWALLIITVIRAALSYWVVMRFRHERG
;
A
#
# COMPACT_ATOMS: atom_id res chain seq x y z
N MET A 1 8.51 -6.97 -3.12
CA MET A 1 9.53 -7.08 -2.06
C MET A 1 9.21 -6.24 -0.84
N SER A 2 9.26 -4.90 -0.84
CA SER A 2 9.02 -4.12 0.40
C SER A 2 7.59 -4.13 0.95
N VAL A 3 6.60 -4.52 0.16
CA VAL A 3 5.21 -4.71 0.61
C VAL A 3 5.02 -6.09 1.25
N ASP A 4 5.63 -7.10 0.66
CA ASP A 4 5.50 -8.49 1.11
C ASP A 4 6.13 -8.66 2.50
N VAL A 5 7.25 -7.98 2.76
CA VAL A 5 7.88 -7.95 4.09
C VAL A 5 7.00 -7.29 5.15
N LEU A 6 6.26 -6.22 4.81
CA LEU A 6 5.35 -5.57 5.77
C LEU A 6 4.18 -6.48 6.13
N SER A 7 3.59 -7.18 5.16
CA SER A 7 2.55 -8.18 5.44
C SER A 7 3.07 -9.38 6.25
N SER A 8 4.34 -9.77 6.05
CA SER A 8 4.97 -10.80 6.89
C SER A 8 5.14 -10.33 8.35
N LEU A 9 5.43 -9.05 8.58
CA LEU A 9 5.48 -8.51 9.95
C LEU A 9 4.11 -8.61 10.65
N ASP A 10 3.02 -8.34 9.95
CA ASP A 10 1.66 -8.46 10.51
C ASP A 10 1.40 -9.89 11.00
N THR A 11 1.78 -10.89 10.21
CA THR A 11 1.58 -12.31 10.57
C THR A 11 2.38 -12.75 11.80
N LEU A 12 3.47 -12.04 12.13
CA LEU A 12 4.30 -12.32 13.29
C LEU A 12 3.87 -11.53 14.54
N VAL A 13 3.47 -10.28 14.36
CA VAL A 13 3.18 -9.36 15.47
C VAL A 13 1.75 -9.50 15.97
N ILE A 14 0.77 -9.69 15.08
CA ILE A 14 -0.65 -9.81 15.45
C ILE A 14 -0.91 -10.96 16.44
N PRO A 15 -0.51 -12.22 16.17
CA PRO A 15 -0.80 -13.33 17.10
C PRO A 15 0.01 -13.23 18.39
N LYS A 16 1.12 -12.49 18.40
CA LYS A 16 1.97 -12.29 19.60
C LYS A 16 1.37 -11.30 20.59
N ILE A 17 0.63 -10.29 20.11
CA ILE A 17 0.07 -9.22 20.95
C ILE A 17 -1.42 -9.46 21.25
N LEU A 18 -2.17 -10.00 20.28
CA LEU A 18 -3.58 -10.32 20.44
C LEU A 18 -3.76 -11.82 20.56
N ASP A 19 -4.27 -12.47 19.52
CA ASP A 19 -4.50 -13.91 19.44
C ASP A 19 -4.55 -14.40 17.98
N TYR A 20 -4.60 -15.71 17.79
CA TYR A 20 -4.69 -16.32 16.46
C TYR A 20 -6.03 -16.04 15.77
N ALA A 21 -7.11 -15.80 16.53
CA ALA A 21 -8.40 -15.45 15.93
C ALA A 21 -8.37 -14.06 15.29
N SER A 22 -7.73 -13.09 15.94
CA SER A 22 -7.45 -11.75 15.40
C SER A 22 -6.61 -11.80 14.13
N LEU A 23 -5.60 -12.67 14.09
CA LEU A 23 -4.81 -12.91 12.87
C LEU A 23 -5.69 -13.50 11.75
N GLY A 24 -6.54 -14.46 12.07
CA GLY A 24 -7.48 -15.05 11.11
C GLY A 24 -8.42 -14.01 10.51
N LEU A 25 -8.97 -13.12 11.34
CA LEU A 25 -9.81 -12.01 10.88
C LEU A 25 -9.04 -11.05 9.97
N TYR A 26 -7.83 -10.62 10.39
CA TYR A 26 -6.99 -9.75 9.58
C TYR A 26 -6.66 -10.37 8.22
N ALA A 27 -6.24 -11.64 8.21
CA ALA A 27 -5.88 -12.37 7.01
C ALA A 27 -7.07 -12.54 6.06
N ALA A 28 -8.25 -12.88 6.58
CA ALA A 28 -9.48 -13.00 5.78
C ALA A 28 -9.85 -11.67 5.11
N VAL A 29 -9.78 -10.57 5.86
CA VAL A 29 -10.06 -9.23 5.33
C VAL A 29 -8.99 -8.74 4.35
N LEU A 30 -7.75 -9.21 4.49
CA LEU A 30 -6.67 -8.87 3.57
C LEU A 30 -6.90 -9.43 2.15
N VAL A 31 -7.62 -10.56 2.03
CA VAL A 31 -7.89 -11.24 0.74
C VAL A 31 -8.52 -10.30 -0.29
N PRO A 32 -9.69 -9.68 -0.05
CA PRO A 32 -10.26 -8.73 -1.01
C PRO A 32 -9.37 -7.49 -1.21
N ALA A 33 -8.63 -7.06 -0.19
CA ALA A 33 -7.66 -5.97 -0.33
C ALA A 33 -6.44 -6.32 -1.21
N GLN A 34 -6.18 -7.60 -1.50
CA GLN A 34 -5.08 -8.01 -2.39
C GLN A 34 -5.25 -7.54 -3.83
N LEU A 35 -6.46 -7.17 -4.25
CA LEU A 35 -6.70 -6.64 -5.59
C LEU A 35 -5.80 -5.44 -5.90
N PHE A 36 -5.60 -4.54 -4.93
CA PHE A 36 -4.65 -3.42 -5.07
C PHE A 36 -3.21 -3.90 -5.28
N ASN A 37 -2.81 -5.01 -4.66
CA ASN A 37 -1.45 -5.57 -4.83
C ASN A 37 -1.25 -6.16 -6.21
N ILE A 38 -2.26 -6.88 -6.70
CA ILE A 38 -2.25 -7.47 -8.03
C ILE A 38 -2.14 -6.35 -9.07
N LEU A 39 -3.00 -5.32 -8.97
CA LEU A 39 -2.95 -4.16 -9.85
C LEU A 39 -1.62 -3.41 -9.76
N ALA A 40 -1.09 -3.17 -8.55
CA ALA A 40 0.19 -2.50 -8.37
C ALA A 40 1.36 -3.25 -9.01
N ARG A 41 1.36 -4.59 -8.92
CA ARG A 41 2.38 -5.46 -9.53
C ARG A 41 2.23 -5.50 -11.05
N ALA A 42 1.03 -5.74 -11.56
CA ALA A 42 0.75 -5.72 -12.99
C ALA A 42 1.17 -4.39 -13.62
N ALA A 43 0.81 -3.29 -12.98
CA ALA A 43 1.18 -1.95 -13.42
C ALA A 43 2.69 -1.72 -13.45
N LYS A 44 3.45 -2.24 -12.48
CA LYS A 44 4.93 -2.16 -12.46
C LYS A 44 5.58 -2.81 -13.68
N TYR A 45 5.07 -3.95 -14.14
CA TYR A 45 5.60 -4.62 -15.33
C TYR A 45 5.46 -3.78 -16.61
N VAL A 46 4.50 -2.86 -16.64
CA VAL A 46 4.27 -1.96 -17.79
C VAL A 46 4.94 -0.61 -17.58
N TRP A 47 4.80 -0.02 -16.40
CA TRP A 47 5.27 1.34 -16.12
C TRP A 47 6.78 1.47 -16.07
N VAL A 48 7.49 0.50 -15.48
CA VAL A 48 8.97 0.54 -15.39
C VAL A 48 9.61 0.61 -16.79
N PRO A 49 9.30 -0.30 -17.75
CA PRO A 49 9.89 -0.20 -19.08
C PRO A 49 9.40 1.04 -19.84
N GLU A 50 8.14 1.43 -19.69
CA GLU A 50 7.58 2.61 -20.38
C GLU A 50 8.29 3.91 -19.93
N PHE A 51 8.53 4.07 -18.63
CA PHE A 51 9.26 5.23 -18.10
C PHE A 51 10.75 5.25 -18.50
N GLY A 52 11.35 4.09 -18.76
CA GLY A 52 12.71 3.98 -19.27
C GLY A 52 12.82 4.33 -20.76
N ARG A 53 11.79 4.03 -21.56
CA ARG A 53 11.81 4.23 -23.02
C ARG A 53 11.34 5.62 -23.46
N ASN A 54 10.33 6.18 -22.82
CA ASN A 54 9.69 7.42 -23.27
C ASN A 54 10.03 8.62 -22.37
N GLU A 55 10.73 9.61 -22.93
CA GLU A 55 11.07 10.83 -22.19
C GLU A 55 9.86 11.74 -21.94
N ARG A 56 8.81 11.64 -22.77
CA ARG A 56 7.62 12.50 -22.73
C ARG A 56 6.41 11.88 -22.02
N THR A 57 6.57 10.78 -21.28
CA THR A 57 5.46 10.16 -20.57
C THR A 57 4.78 11.18 -19.66
N ARG A 58 3.47 11.40 -19.87
CA ARG A 58 2.68 12.39 -19.12
C ARG A 58 2.40 11.87 -17.71
N PHE A 59 3.42 11.86 -16.86
CA PHE A 59 3.35 11.34 -15.49
C PHE A 59 2.15 11.91 -14.72
N ARG A 60 1.86 13.21 -14.84
CA ARG A 60 0.69 13.83 -14.23
C ARG A 60 -0.64 13.20 -14.68
N LEU A 61 -0.80 12.94 -15.98
CA LEU A 61 -2.03 12.34 -16.52
C LEU A 61 -2.20 10.90 -16.04
N LEU A 62 -1.10 10.13 -16.03
CA LEU A 62 -1.08 8.77 -15.48
C LEU A 62 -1.39 8.77 -13.98
N THR A 63 -0.84 9.71 -13.21
CA THR A 63 -1.15 9.85 -11.78
C THR A 63 -2.63 10.09 -11.57
N VAL A 64 -3.25 11.03 -12.31
CA VAL A 64 -4.69 11.30 -12.19
C VAL A 64 -5.52 10.06 -12.55
N GLY A 65 -5.21 9.39 -13.65
CA GLY A 65 -5.91 8.18 -14.07
C GLY A 65 -5.80 7.05 -13.05
N VAL A 66 -4.60 6.79 -12.54
CA VAL A 66 -4.35 5.76 -11.52
C VAL A 66 -5.06 6.09 -10.22
N THR A 67 -4.99 7.34 -9.76
CA THR A 67 -5.66 7.78 -8.53
C THR A 67 -7.18 7.66 -8.69
N LEU A 68 -7.76 8.08 -9.81
CA LEU A 68 -9.21 7.98 -10.04
C LEU A 68 -9.66 6.51 -10.01
N THR A 69 -8.98 5.63 -10.78
CA THR A 69 -9.30 4.19 -10.79
C THR A 69 -9.14 3.56 -9.41
N ALA A 70 -8.08 3.93 -8.68
CA ALA A 70 -7.84 3.43 -7.34
C ALA A 70 -8.93 3.89 -6.34
N VAL A 71 -9.35 5.15 -6.41
CA VAL A 71 -10.42 5.70 -5.57
C VAL A 71 -11.75 5.04 -5.89
N LEU A 72 -12.10 4.86 -7.17
CA LEU A 72 -13.32 4.15 -7.56
C LEU A 72 -13.33 2.72 -7.03
N LEU A 73 -12.19 2.02 -7.13
CA LEU A 73 -12.06 0.67 -6.59
C LEU A 73 -12.16 0.64 -5.06
N ALA A 74 -11.56 1.63 -4.38
CA ALA A 74 -11.64 1.74 -2.93
C ALA A 74 -13.06 2.05 -2.46
N LEU A 75 -13.79 2.93 -3.15
CA LEU A 75 -15.20 3.22 -2.89
C LEU A 75 -16.07 1.97 -3.09
N PHE A 76 -15.87 1.25 -4.19
CA PHE A 76 -16.55 -0.01 -4.43
C PHE A 76 -16.32 -1.00 -3.28
N LEU A 77 -15.07 -1.25 -2.90
CA LEU A 77 -14.74 -2.16 -1.80
C LEU A 77 -15.24 -1.68 -0.44
N ALA A 78 -15.25 -0.36 -0.19
CA ALA A 78 -15.73 0.20 1.07
C ALA A 78 -17.25 0.09 1.22
N VAL A 79 -18.00 0.35 0.15
CA VAL A 79 -19.47 0.21 0.12
C VAL A 79 -19.85 -1.27 0.16
N SER A 80 -19.12 -2.13 -0.55
CA SER A 80 -19.38 -3.56 -0.59
C SER A 80 -18.73 -4.33 0.56
N ALA A 81 -18.09 -3.69 1.56
CA ALA A 81 -17.24 -4.38 2.52
C ALA A 81 -17.98 -5.47 3.30
N GLU A 82 -19.13 -5.13 3.88
CA GLU A 82 -19.99 -6.08 4.63
C GLU A 82 -20.55 -7.18 3.73
N PRO A 83 -21.26 -6.89 2.62
CA PRO A 83 -21.82 -7.94 1.77
C PRO A 83 -20.74 -8.82 1.14
N LEU A 84 -19.56 -8.26 0.83
CA LEU A 84 -18.44 -9.02 0.27
C LEU A 84 -17.87 -10.01 1.29
N LEU A 85 -17.64 -9.58 2.53
CA LEU A 85 -17.16 -10.46 3.60
C LEU A 85 -18.20 -11.52 3.96
N HIS A 86 -19.47 -11.13 4.00
CA HIS A 86 -20.56 -12.05 4.26
C HIS A 86 -20.66 -13.13 3.18
N LEU A 87 -20.56 -12.74 1.90
CA LEU A 87 -20.58 -13.66 0.76
C LEU A 87 -19.39 -14.62 0.78
N LEU A 88 -18.18 -14.11 1.01
CA LEU A 88 -16.95 -14.91 0.97
C LEU A 88 -16.86 -15.90 2.14
N TYR A 89 -17.36 -15.52 3.31
CA TYR A 89 -17.09 -16.23 4.56
C TYR A 89 -18.34 -16.64 5.35
N LYS A 90 -19.53 -16.48 4.77
CA LYS A 90 -20.83 -16.84 5.38
C LYS A 90 -21.02 -16.18 6.76
N GLY A 91 -20.70 -14.90 6.87
CA GLY A 91 -20.90 -14.11 8.08
C GLY A 91 -19.81 -14.18 9.14
N LYS A 92 -18.83 -15.10 9.01
CA LYS A 92 -17.82 -15.33 10.06
C LYS A 92 -16.86 -14.16 10.30
N TYR A 93 -16.68 -13.28 9.32
CA TYR A 93 -15.72 -12.17 9.38
C TYR A 93 -16.37 -10.80 9.11
N ASP A 94 -17.69 -10.67 9.30
CA ASP A 94 -18.41 -9.41 9.04
C ASP A 94 -17.92 -8.27 9.94
N ALA A 95 -17.49 -8.59 11.16
CA ALA A 95 -16.83 -7.66 12.07
C ALA A 95 -15.55 -7.02 11.48
N GLY A 96 -14.98 -7.62 10.43
CA GLY A 96 -13.83 -7.11 9.68
C GLY A 96 -14.17 -6.03 8.66
N ALA A 97 -15.43 -5.65 8.47
CA ALA A 97 -15.78 -4.63 7.48
C ALA A 97 -15.12 -3.25 7.70
N PRO A 98 -15.03 -2.70 8.94
CA PRO A 98 -14.29 -1.46 9.18
C PRO A 98 -12.82 -1.57 8.79
N LEU A 99 -12.21 -2.73 9.04
CA LEU A 99 -10.84 -3.04 8.66
C LEU A 99 -10.67 -3.00 7.13
N LEU A 100 -11.59 -3.62 6.39
CA LEU A 100 -11.56 -3.61 4.92
C LEU A 100 -11.68 -2.19 4.36
N LYS A 101 -12.56 -1.35 4.93
CA LYS A 101 -12.72 0.06 4.54
C LYS A 101 -11.40 0.82 4.67
N ILE A 102 -10.67 0.64 5.76
CA ILE A 102 -9.35 1.28 5.98
C ILE A 102 -8.31 0.72 4.99
N LEU A 103 -8.26 -0.60 4.80
CA LEU A 103 -7.33 -1.23 3.86
C LEU A 103 -7.59 -0.82 2.40
N ALA A 104 -8.84 -0.57 2.03
CA ALA A 104 -9.19 -0.07 0.71
C ALA A 104 -8.57 1.31 0.45
N VAL A 105 -8.64 2.21 1.45
CA VAL A 105 -7.97 3.53 1.38
C VAL A 105 -6.45 3.36 1.31
N ALA A 106 -5.86 2.46 2.11
CA ALA A 106 -4.42 2.16 2.03
C ALA A 106 -4.02 1.64 0.64
N GLY A 107 -4.91 0.87 -0.01
CA GLY A 107 -4.77 0.40 -1.38
C GLY A 107 -4.58 1.52 -2.40
N VAL A 108 -5.28 2.65 -2.23
CA VAL A 108 -5.13 3.85 -3.08
C VAL A 108 -3.70 4.38 -3.02
N PHE A 109 -3.20 4.64 -1.81
CA PHE A 109 -1.85 5.14 -1.61
C PHE A 109 -0.79 4.14 -2.05
N ARG A 110 -1.06 2.83 -1.91
CA ARG A 110 -0.18 1.78 -2.43
C ARG A 110 -0.07 1.83 -3.96
N LEU A 111 -1.16 2.04 -4.68
CA LEU A 111 -1.11 2.20 -6.15
C LEU A 111 -0.35 3.47 -6.55
N MET A 112 -0.61 4.59 -5.86
CA MET A 112 0.10 5.84 -6.10
C MET A 112 1.61 5.71 -5.83
N TYR A 113 1.99 5.02 -4.74
CA TYR A 113 3.38 4.68 -4.44
C TYR A 113 3.98 3.78 -5.52
N SER A 114 3.23 2.80 -6.03
CA SER A 114 3.69 1.91 -7.10
C SER A 114 4.07 2.68 -8.36
N LEU A 115 3.26 3.67 -8.74
CA LEU A 115 3.51 4.53 -9.90
C LEU A 115 4.79 5.37 -9.74
N SER A 116 4.91 6.10 -8.62
CA SER A 116 6.10 6.93 -8.37
C SER A 116 7.36 6.09 -8.19
N SER A 117 7.28 4.95 -7.49
CA SER A 117 8.38 3.99 -7.37
C SER A 117 8.83 3.45 -8.72
N SER A 118 7.89 3.17 -9.63
CA SER A 118 8.21 2.72 -11.01
C SER A 118 8.97 3.77 -11.80
N LEU A 119 8.60 5.05 -11.66
CA LEU A 119 9.32 6.16 -12.28
C LEU A 119 10.74 6.30 -11.72
N ILE A 120 10.90 6.18 -10.39
CA ILE A 120 12.22 6.25 -9.75
C ILE A 120 13.13 5.14 -10.29
N VAL A 121 12.63 3.89 -10.31
CA VAL A 121 13.41 2.73 -10.74
C VAL A 121 13.66 2.73 -12.25
N GLY A 122 12.66 3.08 -13.06
CA GLY A 122 12.76 3.01 -14.52
C GLY A 122 13.49 4.18 -15.15
N ARG A 123 13.63 5.32 -14.45
CA ARG A 123 14.04 6.58 -15.09
C ARG A 123 15.04 7.44 -14.33
N LEU A 124 15.02 7.44 -12.99
CA LEU A 124 15.88 8.34 -12.21
C LEU A 124 17.26 7.72 -11.98
N GLY A 125 18.26 8.58 -11.73
CA GLY A 125 19.64 8.16 -11.49
C GLY A 125 19.84 7.43 -10.15
N SER A 126 21.05 6.87 -9.97
CA SER A 126 21.43 6.09 -8.78
C SER A 126 21.21 6.82 -7.45
N LYS A 127 21.40 8.14 -7.40
CA LYS A 127 21.15 8.96 -6.20
C LYS A 127 19.69 8.91 -5.74
N ALA A 128 18.74 9.02 -6.67
CA ALA A 128 17.32 8.94 -6.37
C ALA A 128 16.92 7.53 -5.90
N LEU A 129 17.53 6.49 -6.49
CA LEU A 129 17.31 5.11 -6.08
C LEU A 129 17.82 4.84 -4.66
N VAL A 130 19.02 5.33 -4.32
CA VAL A 130 19.58 5.21 -2.97
C VAL A 130 18.71 5.97 -1.95
N ALA A 131 18.25 7.19 -2.28
CA ALA A 131 17.33 7.93 -1.43
C ALA A 131 16.01 7.16 -1.22
N HIS A 132 15.42 6.62 -2.29
CA HIS A 132 14.20 5.81 -2.21
C HIS A 132 14.37 4.56 -1.34
N LEU A 133 15.51 3.88 -1.46
CA LEU A 133 15.82 2.70 -0.65
C LEU A 133 15.95 3.08 0.84
N ARG A 134 16.68 4.15 1.17
CA ARG A 134 16.82 4.67 2.54
C ARG A 134 15.46 4.99 3.16
N TYR A 135 14.59 5.70 2.44
CA TYR A 135 13.24 6.01 2.92
C TYR A 135 12.37 4.77 3.06
N THR A 136 12.54 3.76 2.20
CA THR A 136 11.83 2.48 2.32
C THR A 136 12.23 1.75 3.60
N ILE A 137 13.53 1.68 3.90
CA ILE A 137 14.04 1.05 5.13
C ILE A 137 13.54 1.81 6.37
N PHE A 138 13.65 3.13 6.39
CA PHE A 138 13.12 3.96 7.47
C PHE A 138 11.62 3.74 7.69
N SER A 139 10.86 3.64 6.61
CA SER A 139 9.42 3.37 6.67
C SER A 139 9.11 1.99 7.27
N MET A 140 9.96 0.98 7.04
CA MET A 140 9.76 -0.35 7.65
C MET A 140 9.97 -0.32 9.16
N ILE A 141 10.98 0.42 9.63
CA ILE A 141 11.22 0.62 11.07
C ILE A 141 10.05 1.38 11.70
N LEU A 142 9.63 2.48 11.09
CA LEU A 142 8.48 3.26 11.55
C LEU A 142 7.19 2.42 11.57
N TYR A 143 6.98 1.58 10.56
CA TYR A 143 5.84 0.66 10.52
C TYR A 143 5.82 -0.28 11.71
N PHE A 144 6.97 -0.86 12.08
CA PHE A 144 7.04 -1.76 13.22
C PHE A 144 6.58 -1.08 14.52
N PHE A 145 7.04 0.14 14.78
CA PHE A 145 6.61 0.91 15.96
C PHE A 145 5.13 1.32 15.92
N LEU A 146 4.64 1.74 14.75
CA LEU A 146 3.22 2.08 14.58
C LEU A 146 2.34 0.84 14.76
N LEU A 147 2.74 -0.30 14.20
CA LEU A 147 2.02 -1.55 14.30
C LEU A 147 1.92 -1.99 15.76
N THR A 148 3.02 -2.06 16.50
CA THR A 148 2.99 -2.48 17.90
C THR A 148 2.18 -1.54 18.79
N GLY A 149 2.33 -0.22 18.62
CA GLY A 149 1.58 0.77 19.40
C GLY A 149 0.07 0.81 19.11
N LEU A 150 -0.31 0.79 17.83
CA LEU A 150 -1.73 0.83 17.44
C LEU A 150 -2.43 -0.50 17.65
N LEU A 151 -1.73 -1.63 17.46
CA LEU A 151 -2.29 -2.95 17.73
C LEU A 151 -2.61 -3.12 19.22
N ALA A 152 -1.75 -2.60 20.11
CA ALA A 152 -1.98 -2.67 21.56
C ALA A 152 -3.16 -1.82 22.04
N THR A 153 -3.50 -0.73 21.34
CA THR A 153 -4.55 0.21 21.76
C THR A 153 -5.89 0.00 21.05
N GLN A 154 -5.89 -0.43 19.79
CA GLN A 154 -7.08 -0.52 18.94
C GLN A 154 -7.30 -1.94 18.37
N GLY A 155 -6.50 -2.92 18.81
CA GLY A 155 -6.56 -4.28 18.29
C GLY A 155 -6.28 -4.34 16.79
N VAL A 156 -6.92 -5.27 16.08
CA VAL A 156 -6.69 -5.53 14.65
C VAL A 156 -6.94 -4.30 13.77
N VAL A 157 -7.88 -3.44 14.15
CA VAL A 157 -8.15 -2.18 13.43
C VAL A 157 -6.92 -1.26 13.47
N GLY A 158 -6.18 -1.27 14.58
CA GLY A 158 -4.90 -0.57 14.71
C GLY A 158 -3.85 -1.00 13.70
N ALA A 159 -3.83 -2.29 13.30
CA ALA A 159 -2.92 -2.77 12.25
C ALA A 159 -3.26 -2.15 10.88
N ALA A 160 -4.53 -2.04 10.52
CA ALA A 160 -4.91 -1.37 9.28
C ALA A 160 -4.60 0.13 9.30
N TRP A 161 -4.75 0.80 10.45
CA TRP A 161 -4.31 2.19 10.60
C TRP A 161 -2.81 2.34 10.46
N ALA A 162 -2.01 1.47 11.09
CA ALA A 162 -0.56 1.46 10.92
C ALA A 162 -0.19 1.31 9.44
N LEU A 163 -0.87 0.41 8.72
CA LEU A 163 -0.62 0.18 7.31
C LEU A 163 -1.04 1.37 6.44
N LEU A 164 -2.18 1.99 6.74
CA LEU A 164 -2.63 3.20 6.05
C LEU A 164 -1.63 4.34 6.26
N ILE A 165 -1.26 4.64 7.50
CA ILE A 165 -0.30 5.71 7.84
C ILE A 165 1.01 5.48 7.10
N ILE A 166 1.57 4.26 7.13
CA ILE A 166 2.85 4.03 6.46
C ILE A 166 2.74 4.08 4.94
N THR A 167 1.64 3.62 4.35
CA THR A 167 1.47 3.68 2.90
C THR A 167 1.31 5.12 2.41
N VAL A 168 0.63 5.99 3.18
CA VAL A 168 0.56 7.43 2.93
C VAL A 168 1.97 8.06 3.00
N ILE A 169 2.72 7.80 4.07
CA ILE A 169 4.08 8.32 4.24
C ILE A 169 4.97 7.88 3.07
N ARG A 170 4.93 6.60 2.71
CA ARG A 170 5.73 6.05 1.61
C ARG A 170 5.34 6.67 0.26
N ALA A 171 4.05 6.84 0.00
CA ALA A 171 3.59 7.53 -1.21
C ALA A 171 4.12 8.96 -1.24
N ALA A 172 3.94 9.74 -0.16
CA ALA A 172 4.42 11.11 -0.07
C ALA A 172 5.94 11.23 -0.27
N LEU A 173 6.74 10.41 0.44
CA LEU A 173 8.20 10.39 0.29
C LEU A 173 8.64 10.02 -1.12
N SER A 174 7.96 9.05 -1.76
CA SER A 174 8.26 8.65 -3.13
C SER A 174 7.97 9.76 -4.14
N TYR A 175 6.84 10.46 -4.01
CA TYR A 175 6.54 11.64 -4.84
C TYR A 175 7.52 12.79 -4.57
N TRP A 176 7.93 12.99 -3.31
CA TRP A 176 8.92 14.00 -2.96
C TRP A 176 10.29 13.70 -3.61
N VAL A 177 10.74 12.44 -3.60
CA VAL A 177 11.96 12.02 -4.33
C VAL A 177 11.81 12.30 -5.82
N VAL A 178 10.67 11.97 -6.42
CA VAL A 178 10.40 12.27 -7.83
C VAL A 178 10.51 13.77 -8.10
N MET A 179 9.93 14.63 -7.27
CA MET A 179 9.99 16.09 -7.45
C MET A 179 11.41 16.64 -7.27
N ARG A 180 12.14 16.17 -6.24
CA ARG A 180 13.50 16.63 -5.93
C ARG A 180 14.51 16.27 -7.01
N PHE A 181 14.44 15.04 -7.51
CA PHE A 181 15.41 14.50 -8.46
C PHE A 181 14.96 14.61 -9.92
N ARG A 182 13.82 15.25 -10.20
CA ARG A 182 13.33 15.47 -11.57
C ARG A 182 14.28 16.29 -12.44
N HIS A 183 15.14 17.09 -11.81
CA HIS A 183 16.06 18.02 -12.47
C HIS A 183 17.50 17.54 -12.53
N GLU A 184 17.86 16.40 -11.93
CA GLU A 184 19.21 15.80 -12.05
C GLU A 184 19.42 15.08 -13.40
N ARG A 185 18.78 15.60 -14.46
CA ARG A 185 19.06 15.26 -15.87
C ARG A 185 19.64 16.50 -16.59
N GLY A 186 20.60 17.13 -15.94
CA GLY A 186 21.62 17.95 -16.59
C GLY A 186 22.89 17.13 -16.66
#